data_AF-A0A1F3SXF2-F1
#
_entry.id   AF-A0A1F3SXF2-F1
#
_cell.length_a   1.000
_cell.length_b   1.000
_cell.length_c   1.000
_cell.angle_alpha   90.00
_cell.angle_beta   90.00
_cell.angle_gamma   90.00
#
_symmetry.space_group_name_H-M   'P 1'
#
loop_
_entity.id
_entity.type
_entity.pdbx_description
1 polymer ?
#
loop_
_entity_poly.entity_id
_entity_poly.type
_entity_poly.pdbx_seq_one_letter_code
_entity_poly.pdbx_strand_id
1 'polypeptide(L)'
;MSNVVSLQSLRDVRKAEADDTEYKARILGMDKLELLEEMVAFQQERSSTGHLTLSMMIRGRILFKALEQNAETQELLLLTRSYRRHLEFELAEFVKNGRLSESG
;
A
#
# COMPACT_ATOMS: atom_id res chain seq x y z
N MET A 1 20.36 9.49 17.48
CA MET A 1 19.37 10.05 16.52
C MET A 1 18.00 9.93 17.16
N SER A 2 17.36 11.05 17.49
CA SER A 2 16.03 11.02 18.13
C SER A 2 14.99 10.66 17.06
N ASN A 3 14.40 9.48 17.14
CA ASN A 3 13.27 9.08 16.29
C ASN A 3 12.05 9.89 16.74
N VAL A 4 11.91 11.10 16.20
CA VAL A 4 10.72 11.92 16.45
C VAL A 4 9.59 11.33 15.61
N VAL A 5 8.78 10.46 16.21
CA VAL A 5 7.53 10.00 15.62
C VAL A 5 6.56 11.18 15.62
N SER A 6 6.07 11.55 14.44
CA SER A 6 5.00 12.54 14.34
C SER A 6 3.70 11.90 14.78
N LEU A 7 3.21 12.28 15.97
CA LEU A 7 1.91 11.82 16.49
C LEU A 7 0.76 12.18 15.53
N GLN A 8 0.89 13.29 14.80
CA GLN A 8 -0.08 13.69 13.78
C GLN A 8 -0.06 12.71 12.60
N SER A 9 1.11 12.43 12.04
CA SER A 9 1.24 11.50 10.90
C SER A 9 0.77 10.09 11.25
N LEU A 10 0.98 9.66 12.50
CA LEU A 10 0.44 8.40 13.01
C LEU A 10 -1.11 8.41 13.12
N ARG A 11 -1.72 9.54 13.52
CA ARG A 11 -3.19 9.70 13.47
C ARG A 11 -3.70 9.70 12.04
N ASP A 12 -2.99 10.32 11.12
CA ASP A 12 -3.38 10.38 9.71
C ASP A 12 -3.38 8.98 9.07
N VAL A 13 -2.36 8.17 9.34
CA VAL A 13 -2.31 6.76 8.91
C VAL A 13 -3.50 5.98 9.48
N ARG A 14 -3.75 6.08 10.80
CA ARG A 14 -4.87 5.36 11.43
C ARG A 14 -6.23 5.78 10.89
N LYS A 15 -6.40 7.07 10.60
CA LYS A 15 -7.63 7.60 10.02
C LYS A 15 -7.81 7.04 8.61
N ALA A 16 -6.80 7.11 7.77
CA ALA A 16 -6.87 6.59 6.41
C ALA A 16 -7.08 5.05 6.40
N GLU A 17 -6.52 4.31 7.35
CA GLU A 17 -6.82 2.88 7.53
C GLU A 17 -8.29 2.62 7.88
N ALA A 18 -8.90 3.47 8.71
CA ALA A 18 -10.31 3.36 9.06
C ALA A 18 -11.22 3.71 7.86
N ASP A 19 -10.86 4.75 7.11
CA ASP A 19 -11.60 5.20 5.93
C ASP A 19 -11.58 4.15 4.80
N ASP A 20 -10.51 3.33 4.71
CA ASP A 20 -10.37 2.26 3.71
C ASP A 20 -10.90 0.88 4.16
N THR A 21 -11.78 0.84 5.18
CA THR A 21 -12.41 -0.42 5.64
C THR A 21 -13.22 -1.10 4.53
N GLU A 22 -13.95 -0.32 3.73
CA GLU A 22 -14.73 -0.84 2.59
C GLU A 22 -13.81 -1.44 1.51
N TYR A 23 -12.73 -0.74 1.16
CA TYR A 23 -11.73 -1.22 0.22
C TYR A 23 -11.15 -2.55 0.68
N LYS A 24 -10.79 -2.65 1.96
CA LYS A 24 -10.29 -3.90 2.54
C LYS A 24 -11.30 -5.04 2.44
N ALA A 25 -12.57 -4.78 2.74
CA ALA A 25 -13.62 -5.78 2.61
C ALA A 25 -13.77 -6.28 1.17
N ARG A 26 -13.72 -5.36 0.19
CA ARG A 26 -13.73 -5.68 -1.23
C ARG A 26 -12.56 -6.58 -1.62
N ILE A 27 -11.33 -6.20 -1.27
CA ILE A 27 -10.11 -6.98 -1.57
C ILE A 27 -10.17 -8.40 -1.00
N LEU A 28 -10.70 -8.56 0.22
CA LEU A 28 -10.80 -9.88 0.85
C LEU A 28 -11.84 -10.79 0.20
N GLY A 29 -12.79 -10.24 -0.55
CA GLY A 29 -13.79 -10.99 -1.29
C GLY A 29 -13.39 -11.29 -2.75
N MET A 30 -12.29 -10.70 -3.24
CA MET A 30 -11.86 -10.85 -4.63
C MET A 30 -11.16 -12.19 -4.87
N ASP A 31 -11.42 -12.78 -6.03
CA ASP A 31 -10.65 -13.90 -6.53
C ASP A 31 -9.29 -13.45 -7.13
N LYS A 32 -8.48 -14.42 -7.55
CA LYS A 32 -7.14 -14.15 -8.08
C LYS A 32 -7.15 -13.24 -9.31
N LEU A 33 -8.10 -13.43 -10.23
CA LEU A 33 -8.14 -12.64 -11.46
C LEU A 33 -8.52 -11.20 -11.13
N GLU A 34 -9.53 -11.02 -10.27
CA GLU A 34 -9.97 -9.71 -9.79
C GLU A 34 -8.83 -8.97 -9.04
N LEU A 35 -8.05 -9.69 -8.22
CA LEU A 35 -6.88 -9.12 -7.55
C LEU A 35 -5.79 -8.66 -8.53
N LEU A 36 -5.59 -9.39 -9.63
CA LEU A 36 -4.63 -9.01 -10.67
C LEU A 36 -5.12 -7.81 -11.49
N GLU A 37 -6.41 -7.73 -11.77
CA GLU A 37 -7.02 -6.55 -12.42
C GLU A 37 -6.88 -5.31 -11.54
N GLU A 38 -7.16 -5.45 -10.24
CA GLU A 38 -6.97 -4.37 -9.27
C GLU A 38 -5.48 -3.97 -9.15
N MET A 39 -4.53 -4.92 -9.27
CA MET A 39 -3.10 -4.62 -9.35
C MET A 39 -2.77 -3.74 -10.55
N VAL A 40 -3.34 -4.05 -11.72
CA VAL A 40 -3.14 -3.24 -12.94
C VAL A 40 -3.75 -1.85 -12.76
N ALA A 41 -4.96 -1.77 -12.21
CA ALA A 41 -5.63 -0.49 -11.92
C ALA A 41 -4.80 0.36 -10.96
N PHE A 42 -4.26 -0.24 -9.89
CA PHE A 42 -3.37 0.43 -8.94
C PHE A 42 -2.10 0.99 -9.63
N GLN A 43 -1.49 0.23 -10.52
CA GLN A 43 -0.29 0.70 -11.25
C GLN A 43 -0.64 1.84 -12.21
N GLN A 44 -1.79 1.79 -12.88
CA GLN A 44 -2.26 2.88 -13.74
C GLN A 44 -2.55 4.15 -12.94
N GLU A 45 -3.20 4.03 -11.78
CA GLU A 45 -3.43 5.15 -10.86
C GLU A 45 -2.10 5.76 -10.42
N ARG A 46 -1.12 4.93 -10.05
CA ARG A 46 0.22 5.39 -9.67
C ARG A 46 0.94 6.10 -10.81
N SER A 47 0.91 5.53 -12.01
CA SER A 47 1.53 6.14 -13.19
C SER A 47 0.89 7.47 -13.55
N SER A 48 -0.43 7.60 -13.42
CA SER A 48 -1.14 8.85 -13.72
C SER A 48 -0.93 9.94 -12.67
N THR A 49 -0.87 9.56 -11.39
CA THR A 49 -0.65 10.49 -10.28
C THR A 49 0.82 10.95 -10.22
N GLY A 50 1.75 10.08 -10.59
CA GLY A 50 3.19 10.36 -10.60
C GLY A 50 3.87 10.27 -9.22
N HIS A 51 3.12 10.13 -8.13
CA HIS A 51 3.65 9.93 -6.78
C HIS A 51 2.73 9.04 -5.92
N LEU A 52 3.26 8.45 -4.85
CA LEU A 52 2.46 7.68 -3.89
C LEU A 52 1.75 8.59 -2.90
N THR A 53 0.42 8.54 -2.86
CA THR A 53 -0.36 9.18 -1.79
C THR A 53 -0.52 8.28 -0.56
N LEU A 54 -0.89 8.85 0.59
CA LEU A 54 -1.15 8.06 1.80
C LEU A 54 -2.21 6.97 1.60
N SER A 55 -3.32 7.29 0.93
CA SER A 55 -4.37 6.32 0.63
C SER A 55 -3.88 5.23 -0.31
N MET A 56 -3.12 5.59 -1.36
CA MET A 56 -2.51 4.59 -2.26
C MET A 56 -1.56 3.65 -1.51
N MET A 57 -0.74 4.14 -0.58
CA MET A 57 0.14 3.25 0.19
C MET A 57 -0.65 2.27 1.06
N ILE A 58 -1.72 2.73 1.70
CA ILE A 58 -2.57 1.89 2.54
C ILE A 58 -3.30 0.84 1.70
N ARG A 59 -3.96 1.26 0.62
CA ARG A 59 -4.66 0.38 -0.31
C ARG A 59 -3.72 -0.61 -0.98
N GLY A 60 -2.59 -0.14 -1.49
CA GLY A 60 -1.57 -0.99 -2.07
C GLY A 60 -1.06 -2.03 -1.08
N ARG A 61 -0.80 -1.67 0.18
CA ARG A 61 -0.39 -2.64 1.21
C ARG A 61 -1.44 -3.72 1.43
N ILE A 62 -2.73 -3.38 1.40
CA ILE A 62 -3.84 -4.33 1.52
C ILE A 62 -3.87 -5.26 0.28
N LEU A 63 -3.85 -4.68 -0.91
CA LEU A 63 -3.88 -5.39 -2.19
C LEU A 63 -2.70 -6.36 -2.35
N PHE A 64 -1.47 -5.88 -2.17
CA PHE A 64 -0.27 -6.70 -2.33
C PHE A 64 -0.15 -7.77 -1.25
N LYS A 65 -0.74 -7.58 -0.07
CA LYS A 65 -0.86 -8.66 0.92
C LYS A 65 -1.82 -9.75 0.46
N ALA A 66 -2.97 -9.39 -0.10
CA ALA A 66 -3.92 -10.35 -0.64
C ALA A 66 -3.34 -11.12 -1.83
N LEU A 67 -2.65 -10.43 -2.75
CA LEU A 67 -1.94 -11.05 -3.87
C LEU A 67 -0.81 -11.98 -3.40
N GLU A 68 -0.03 -11.60 -2.38
CA GLU A 68 1.02 -12.47 -1.82
C GLU A 68 0.43 -13.77 -1.27
N GLN A 69 -0.73 -13.69 -0.61
CA GLN A 69 -1.42 -14.86 -0.05
C GLN A 69 -2.03 -15.78 -1.11
N ASN A 70 -2.39 -15.23 -2.27
CA ASN A 70 -2.98 -15.97 -3.41
C ASN A 70 -1.95 -16.26 -4.52
N ALA A 71 -0.66 -16.05 -4.27
CA ALA A 71 0.38 -16.24 -5.27
C ALA A 71 0.61 -17.73 -5.55
N GLU A 72 0.32 -18.16 -6.78
CA GLU A 72 0.54 -19.54 -7.24
C GLU A 72 1.94 -19.77 -7.82
N THR A 73 2.66 -18.70 -8.13
CA THR A 73 4.02 -18.76 -8.68
C THR A 73 5.00 -18.05 -7.76
N GLN A 74 6.26 -18.50 -7.79
CA GLN A 74 7.31 -17.90 -6.99
C GLN A 74 7.58 -16.45 -7.43
N GLU A 75 7.48 -16.17 -8.73
CA GLU A 75 7.64 -14.84 -9.31
C GLU A 75 6.58 -13.87 -8.77
N LEU A 76 5.31 -14.28 -8.76
CA LEU A 76 4.23 -13.45 -8.24
C LEU A 76 4.38 -13.23 -6.73
N LEU A 77 4.79 -14.24 -5.99
CA LEU A 77 5.07 -14.14 -4.56
C LEU A 77 6.19 -13.13 -4.28
N LEU A 78 7.29 -13.19 -5.02
CA LEU A 78 8.42 -12.28 -4.86
C LEU A 78 8.05 -10.84 -5.23
N LEU A 79 7.31 -10.66 -6.34
CA LEU A 79 6.86 -9.36 -6.80
C LEU A 79 5.96 -8.68 -5.76
N THR A 80 4.91 -9.38 -5.32
CA THR A 80 3.89 -8.84 -4.41
C THR A 80 4.48 -8.53 -3.03
N ARG A 81 5.35 -9.42 -2.53
CA ARG A 81 6.12 -9.19 -1.30
C ARG A 81 7.05 -7.98 -1.39
N SER A 82 7.76 -7.83 -2.51
CA SER A 82 8.67 -6.69 -2.72
C SER A 82 7.90 -5.37 -2.70
N TYR A 83 6.80 -5.30 -3.45
CA TYR A 83 5.91 -4.14 -3.47
C TYR A 83 5.33 -3.82 -2.09
N ARG A 84 4.82 -4.83 -1.38
CA ARG A 84 4.28 -4.64 -0.02
C ARG A 84 5.32 -4.06 0.92
N ARG A 85 6.56 -4.59 0.92
CA ARG A 85 7.64 -4.07 1.76
C ARG A 85 8.03 -2.64 1.41
N HIS A 86 8.04 -2.30 0.12
CA HIS A 86 8.29 -0.92 -0.30
C HIS A 86 7.22 0.02 0.26
N LEU A 87 5.93 -0.31 0.13
CA LEU A 87 4.85 0.52 0.70
C LEU A 87 4.91 0.60 2.24
N GLU A 88 5.29 -0.48 2.91
CA GLU A 88 5.51 -0.47 4.37
C GLU A 88 6.67 0.45 4.77
N PHE A 89 7.75 0.47 3.99
CA PHE A 89 8.87 1.39 4.18
C PHE A 89 8.43 2.85 3.97
N GLU A 90 7.73 3.14 2.88
CA GLU A 90 7.22 4.48 2.59
C GLU A 90 6.27 5.01 3.67
N LEU A 91 5.39 4.14 4.20
CA LEU A 91 4.53 4.48 5.34
C LEU A 91 5.33 4.75 6.62
N ALA A 92 6.37 3.98 6.89
CA ALA A 92 7.23 4.18 8.06
C ALA A 92 7.99 5.51 7.96
N GLU A 93 8.51 5.85 6.78
CA GLU A 93 9.15 7.14 6.53
C GLU A 93 8.15 8.30 6.63
N PHE A 94 6.92 8.12 6.15
CA PHE A 94 5.84 9.12 6.34
C PHE A 94 5.55 9.38 7.82
N VAL A 95 5.45 8.33 8.65
CA VAL A 95 5.20 8.46 10.10
C VAL A 95 6.36 9.17 10.81
N LYS A 96 7.60 8.92 10.36
CA LYS A 96 8.80 9.50 10.95
C LYS A 96 9.03 10.95 10.54
N ASN A 97 8.82 11.27 9.26
CA ASN A 97 9.21 12.56 8.69
C ASN A 97 8.02 13.49 8.43
N GLY A 98 6.79 12.98 8.49
CA GLY A 98 5.57 13.70 8.14
C GLY A 98 5.48 14.08 6.65
N ARG A 99 6.32 13.49 5.80
CA ARG A 99 6.40 13.74 4.36
C ARG A 99 6.46 12.41 3.62
N LEU A 100 5.84 12.38 2.45
CA LEU A 100 5.96 11.29 1.50
C LEU A 100 7.31 11.41 0.81
N SER A 101 8.01 10.30 0.60
CA SER A 101 9.23 10.32 -0.21
C SER A 101 8.86 10.70 -1.63
N GLU A 102 9.51 11.72 -2.19
CA GLU A 102 9.46 11.99 -3.62
C GLU A 102 10.30 10.91 -4.33
N SER A 103 9.72 9.73 -4.53
CA SER A 103 10.35 8.70 -5.36
C SER A 103 10.11 9.04 -6.83
N GLY A 104 11.08 9.74 -7.44
CA GLY A 104 11.24 9.86 -8.90
C GLY A 104 11.86 8.63 -9.52
#